data_AF-A0A8T5LIG1-F1
#
_entry.id   AF-A0A8T5LIG1-F1
#
_cell.length_a   1.000
_cell.length_b   1.000
_cell.length_c   1.000
_cell.angle_alpha   90.00
_cell.angle_beta   90.00
_cell.angle_gamma   90.00
#
_symmetry.space_group_name_H-M   'P 1'
#
loop_
_entity.id
_entity.type
_entity.pdbx_description
1 polymer ?
#
loop_
_entity_poly.entity_id
_entity_poly.type
_entity_poly.pdbx_seq_one_letter_code
_entity_poly.pdbx_strand_id
1 'polypeptide(L)'
;MCMKWFEKNNIWATIPLRIALAVLFIAHGASKLFGGLEGTAGFFDKIGIPLAFFFAVVVGIVEFGGGILLLLGLFTRYSAALLSIVMIVAILTAHLGGGYELAMMGLGGSLALLFMGAGKCSLDEKCKDWCKKKKN
;
A
#
# COMPACT_ATOMS: atom_id res chain seq x y z
N MET A 1 -21.91 2.56 -25.65
CA MET A 1 -20.77 1.91 -26.32
C MET A 1 -19.42 2.34 -25.74
N CYS A 2 -19.18 3.63 -25.41
CA CYS A 2 -17.96 4.07 -24.71
C CYS A 2 -17.69 3.38 -23.36
N MET A 3 -18.74 3.05 -22.59
CA MET A 3 -18.57 2.39 -21.28
C MET A 3 -17.95 0.99 -21.37
N LYS A 4 -18.23 0.24 -22.45
CA LYS A 4 -17.66 -1.11 -22.65
C LYS A 4 -16.18 -1.09 -23.04
N TRP A 5 -15.69 0.02 -23.60
CA TRP A 5 -14.26 0.19 -23.89
C TRP A 5 -13.47 0.43 -22.60
N PHE A 6 -14.03 1.20 -21.67
CA PHE A 6 -13.46 1.42 -20.34
C PHE A 6 -13.39 0.12 -19.51
N GLU A 7 -14.45 -0.71 -19.50
CA GLU A 7 -14.42 -2.00 -18.79
C GLU A 7 -13.32 -2.96 -19.25
N LYS A 8 -13.04 -3.02 -20.56
CA LYS A 8 -12.00 -3.91 -21.11
C LYS A 8 -10.58 -3.39 -20.84
N ASN A 9 -10.41 -2.08 -20.67
CA ASN A 9 -9.14 -1.40 -20.41
C ASN A 9 -8.86 -1.10 -18.92
N ASN A 10 -9.88 -1.14 -18.04
CA ASN A 10 -9.79 -0.86 -16.60
C ASN A 10 -8.78 -1.73 -15.85
N ILE A 11 -8.48 -2.90 -16.40
CA ILE A 11 -7.56 -3.86 -15.81
C ILE A 11 -6.08 -3.49 -16.03
N TRP A 12 -5.77 -2.70 -17.07
CA TRP A 12 -4.42 -2.17 -17.32
C TRP A 12 -4.16 -0.87 -16.55
N ALA A 13 -5.22 -0.12 -16.22
CA ALA A 13 -5.14 1.14 -15.48
C ALA A 13 -4.63 0.95 -14.03
N THR A 14 -4.79 -0.24 -13.46
CA THR A 14 -4.29 -0.54 -12.10
C THR A 14 -2.78 -0.67 -12.03
N ILE A 15 -2.09 -0.97 -13.14
CA ILE A 15 -0.63 -1.15 -13.19
C ILE A 15 0.12 0.13 -12.81
N PRO A 16 -0.10 1.29 -13.48
CA PRO A 16 0.59 2.53 -13.12
C PRO A 16 0.27 2.98 -11.70
N LEU A 17 -1.00 2.82 -11.25
CA LEU A 17 -1.40 3.12 -9.88
C LEU A 17 -0.66 2.23 -8.87
N ARG A 18 -0.53 0.94 -9.16
CA ARG A 18 0.17 -0.05 -8.33
C ARG A 18 1.65 0.25 -8.22
N ILE A 19 2.30 0.57 -9.34
CA ILE A 19 3.73 0.92 -9.34
C ILE A 19 3.95 2.22 -8.56
N ALA A 20 3.15 3.25 -8.81
CA ALA A 20 3.27 4.53 -8.11
C ALA A 20 3.13 4.38 -6.59
N LEU A 21 2.08 3.67 -6.14
CA LEU A 21 1.87 3.41 -4.71
C LEU A 21 2.95 2.49 -4.13
N ALA A 22 3.35 1.45 -4.85
CA ALA A 22 4.40 0.55 -4.39
C ALA A 22 5.70 1.31 -4.15
N VAL A 23 6.14 2.14 -5.11
CA VAL A 23 7.35 2.96 -4.95
C VAL A 23 7.21 3.93 -3.77
N LEU A 24 6.06 4.58 -3.63
CA LEU A 24 5.78 5.48 -2.51
C LEU A 24 5.93 4.76 -1.17
N PHE A 25 5.22 3.64 -0.97
CA PHE A 25 5.25 2.91 0.29
C PHE A 25 6.59 2.23 0.56
N ILE A 26 7.28 1.73 -0.47
CA ILE A 26 8.64 1.19 -0.34
C ILE A 26 9.60 2.28 0.11
N ALA A 27 9.57 3.47 -0.51
CA ALA A 27 10.46 4.56 -0.13
C ALA A 27 10.20 5.03 1.32
N HIS A 28 8.92 5.20 1.70
CA HIS A 28 8.56 5.61 3.05
C HIS A 28 8.88 4.52 4.09
N GLY A 29 8.54 3.27 3.83
CA GLY A 29 8.84 2.15 4.72
C GLY A 29 10.35 1.92 4.86
N ALA A 30 11.11 2.02 3.76
CA ALA A 30 12.57 1.92 3.80
C ALA A 30 13.20 3.05 4.61
N SER A 31 12.69 4.28 4.48
CA SER A 31 13.18 5.40 5.30
C SER A 31 12.94 5.17 6.79
N LYS A 32 11.81 4.56 7.17
CA LYS A 32 11.51 4.21 8.57
C LYS A 32 12.38 3.07 9.09
N LEU A 33 12.59 2.02 8.30
CA LEU A 33 13.35 0.83 8.74
C LEU A 33 14.86 0.99 8.67
N PHE A 34 15.36 1.58 7.59
CA PHE A 34 16.80 1.64 7.27
C PHE A 34 17.36 3.05 7.34
N GLY A 35 16.52 4.09 7.23
CA GLY A 35 16.93 5.49 7.21
C GLY A 35 16.93 6.20 8.56
N GLY A 36 16.40 5.58 9.62
CA GLY A 36 16.36 6.21 10.94
C GLY A 36 15.19 5.73 11.80
N LEU A 37 15.24 4.47 12.22
CA LEU A 37 14.21 3.86 13.06
C LEU A 37 14.05 4.60 14.40
N GLU A 38 15.17 5.00 15.00
CA GLU A 38 15.20 5.78 16.25
C GLU A 38 14.55 7.16 16.07
N GLY A 39 14.76 7.81 14.92
CA GLY A 39 14.11 9.08 14.59
C GLY A 39 12.60 8.94 14.42
N THR A 40 12.15 7.85 13.79
CA THR A 40 10.72 7.52 13.65
C THR A 40 10.09 7.21 15.00
N ALA A 41 10.78 6.42 15.84
CA ALA A 41 10.34 6.12 17.20
C ALA A 41 10.26 7.40 18.05
N GLY A 42 11.26 8.28 17.97
CA GLY A 42 11.24 9.56 18.68
C GLY A 42 10.11 10.49 18.20
N PHE A 43 9.75 10.45 16.92
CA PHE A 43 8.58 11.16 16.41
C PHE A 43 7.27 10.57 16.94
N PHE A 44 7.15 9.23 16.95
CA PHE A 44 5.99 8.53 17.50
C PHE A 44 5.79 8.78 18.99
N ASP A 45 6.88 8.88 19.75
CA ASP A 45 6.85 9.24 21.17
C ASP A 45 6.34 10.67 21.38
N LYS A 46 6.77 11.63 20.55
CA LYS A 46 6.31 13.03 20.60
C LYS A 46 4.81 13.19 20.31
N ILE A 47 4.25 12.37 19.41
CA ILE A 47 2.80 12.37 19.10
C ILE A 47 2.00 11.48 20.06
N GLY A 48 2.63 10.91 21.10
CA GLY A 48 1.96 10.18 22.17
C GLY A 48 1.59 8.73 21.84
N ILE A 49 2.23 8.11 20.85
CA ILE A 49 2.01 6.69 20.55
C ILE A 49 2.73 5.83 21.61
N PRO A 50 2.01 5.00 22.39
CA PRO A 50 2.64 4.10 23.35
C PRO A 50 3.47 3.04 22.62
N LEU A 51 4.59 2.62 23.20
CA LEU A 51 5.54 1.68 22.57
C LEU A 51 6.01 2.18 21.18
N ALA A 52 6.39 3.45 21.10
CA ALA A 52 6.76 4.13 19.86
C ALA A 52 7.78 3.36 18.99
N PHE A 53 8.78 2.73 19.61
CA PHE A 53 9.77 1.92 18.88
C PHE A 53 9.16 0.66 18.24
N PHE A 54 8.29 -0.04 18.95
CA PHE A 54 7.61 -1.22 18.42
C PHE A 54 6.71 -0.84 17.24
N PHE A 55 5.91 0.22 17.39
CA PHE A 55 5.06 0.68 16.30
C PHE A 55 5.86 1.24 15.12
N ALA A 56 7.00 1.89 15.34
CA ALA A 56 7.89 2.33 14.26
C ALA A 56 8.36 1.15 13.40
N VAL A 57 8.76 0.05 14.04
CA VAL A 57 9.13 -1.20 13.35
C VAL A 57 7.95 -1.80 12.60
N VAL A 58 6.80 -1.95 13.27
CA VAL A 58 5.60 -2.56 12.66
C VAL A 58 5.13 -1.75 11.46
N VAL A 59 4.98 -0.42 11.61
CA VAL A 59 4.58 0.48 10.51
C VAL A 59 5.60 0.43 9.38
N GLY A 60 6.90 0.48 9.70
CA GLY A 60 7.95 0.37 8.69
C GLY A 60 7.90 -0.94 7.90
N ILE A 61 7.69 -2.08 8.58
CA ILE A 61 7.56 -3.41 7.94
C ILE A 61 6.29 -3.47 7.08
N VAL A 62 5.17 -2.97 7.58
CA VAL A 62 3.90 -2.99 6.84
C VAL A 62 3.97 -2.11 5.60
N GLU A 63 4.55 -0.90 5.70
CA GLU A 63 4.73 -0.02 4.54
C GLU A 63 5.70 -0.60 3.52
N PHE A 64 6.88 -1.04 3.97
CA PHE A 64 7.91 -1.57 3.08
C PHE A 64 7.51 -2.91 2.46
N GLY A 65 7.13 -3.87 3.31
CA GLY A 65 6.69 -5.19 2.90
C GLY A 65 5.40 -5.13 2.10
N GLY A 66 4.40 -4.38 2.59
CA GLY A 66 3.14 -4.16 1.87
C GLY A 66 3.36 -3.53 0.50
N GLY A 67 4.26 -2.54 0.39
CA GLY A 67 4.67 -1.94 -0.87
C GLY A 67 5.33 -2.92 -1.84
N ILE A 68 6.21 -3.81 -1.36
CA ILE A 68 6.82 -4.87 -2.19
C ILE A 68 5.76 -5.86 -2.69
N LEU A 69 4.86 -6.31 -1.81
CA LEU A 69 3.76 -7.21 -2.19
C LEU A 69 2.86 -6.55 -3.24
N LEU A 70 2.58 -5.25 -3.07
CA LEU A 70 1.85 -4.44 -4.04
C LEU A 70 2.59 -4.40 -5.38
N LEU A 71 3.90 -4.17 -5.39
CA LEU A 71 4.72 -4.11 -6.62
C LEU A 71 4.64 -5.41 -7.41
N LEU A 72 4.87 -6.54 -6.71
CA LEU A 72 4.80 -7.89 -7.26
C LEU A 72 3.37 -8.26 -7.69
N GLY A 73 2.36 -7.55 -7.19
CA GLY A 73 0.97 -7.88 -7.43
C GLY A 73 0.57 -9.18 -6.76
N LEU A 74 1.14 -9.50 -5.60
CA LEU A 74 0.78 -10.64 -4.76
C LEU A 74 -0.10 -10.17 -3.61
N PHE A 75 -1.24 -10.84 -3.38
CA PHE A 75 -2.15 -10.49 -2.28
C PHE A 75 -2.53 -9.00 -2.24
N THR A 76 -2.65 -8.37 -3.42
CA THR A 76 -2.84 -6.92 -3.56
C THR A 76 -3.96 -6.35 -2.71
N ARG A 77 -5.09 -7.08 -2.56
CA ARG A 77 -6.20 -6.65 -1.69
C ARG A 77 -5.81 -6.62 -0.22
N TYR A 78 -5.08 -7.62 0.27
CA TYR A 78 -4.63 -7.67 1.67
C TYR A 78 -3.58 -6.59 1.93
N SER A 79 -2.61 -6.44 1.04
CA SER A 79 -1.59 -5.37 1.15
C SER A 79 -2.23 -3.99 1.10
N ALA A 80 -3.17 -3.76 0.17
CA ALA A 80 -3.91 -2.51 0.07
C ALA A 80 -4.75 -2.21 1.33
N ALA A 81 -5.37 -3.23 1.94
CA ALA A 81 -6.12 -3.07 3.18
C ALA A 81 -5.20 -2.62 4.33
N LEU A 82 -4.07 -3.31 4.51
CA LEU A 82 -3.09 -2.99 5.55
C LEU A 82 -2.52 -1.58 5.37
N LEU A 83 -2.11 -1.23 4.14
CA LEU A 83 -1.59 0.09 3.82
C LEU A 83 -2.65 1.19 4.03
N SER A 84 -3.92 0.92 3.71
CA SER A 84 -5.01 1.87 3.97
C SER A 84 -5.17 2.13 5.47
N ILE A 85 -5.12 1.09 6.31
CA ILE A 85 -5.21 1.22 7.77
C ILE A 85 -4.05 2.07 8.30
N VAL A 86 -2.81 1.82 7.83
CA VAL A 86 -1.64 2.61 8.23
C VAL A 86 -1.80 4.08 7.83
N MET A 87 -2.32 4.36 6.63
CA MET A 87 -2.57 5.74 6.20
C MET A 87 -3.65 6.43 7.03
N ILE A 88 -4.73 5.73 7.41
CA ILE A 88 -5.76 6.29 8.31
C ILE A 88 -5.13 6.68 9.64
N VAL A 89 -4.37 5.77 10.26
CA VAL A 89 -3.69 6.04 11.53
C VAL A 89 -2.71 7.21 11.37
N ALA A 90 -1.90 7.24 10.30
CA ALA A 90 -0.94 8.30 10.04
C ALA A 90 -1.59 9.68 9.82
N ILE A 91 -2.77 9.75 9.20
CA ILE A 91 -3.53 11.00 9.05
C ILE A 91 -4.02 11.49 10.41
N LEU A 92 -4.57 10.59 11.23
CA LEU A 92 -5.14 10.92 12.53
C LEU A 92 -4.09 11.27 13.59
N THR A 93 -2.86 10.78 13.47
CA THR A 93 -1.82 11.00 14.49
C THR A 93 -0.70 11.93 14.03
N ALA A 94 -0.14 11.72 12.83
CA ALA A 94 1.08 12.38 12.41
C ALA A 94 0.86 13.70 11.64
N HIS A 95 -0.32 13.91 11.04
CA HIS A 95 -0.55 15.04 10.12
C HIS A 95 -1.64 16.03 10.57
N LEU A 96 -1.99 16.04 11.86
CA LEU A 96 -2.96 16.98 12.42
C LEU A 96 -2.55 18.46 12.28
N GLY A 97 -1.26 18.74 12.04
CA GLY A 97 -0.70 20.09 11.85
C GLY A 97 -0.39 20.47 10.40
N GLY A 98 -0.69 19.63 9.41
CA GLY A 98 -0.39 19.86 7.98
C GLY A 98 0.40 18.71 7.32
N GLY A 99 0.50 18.72 5.99
CA GLY A 99 1.23 17.71 5.20
C GLY A 99 0.45 16.43 4.90
N TYR A 100 -0.86 16.41 5.11
CA TYR A 100 -1.71 15.23 4.96
C TYR A 100 -2.00 14.86 3.49
N GLU A 101 -1.59 15.67 2.53
CA GLU A 101 -1.89 15.51 1.10
C GLU A 101 -1.34 14.18 0.57
N LEU A 102 -0.08 13.86 0.89
CA LEU A 102 0.55 12.62 0.44
C LEU A 102 -0.11 11.39 1.11
N ALA A 103 -0.49 11.52 2.38
CA ALA A 103 -1.19 10.47 3.11
C ALA A 103 -2.61 10.24 2.56
N MET A 104 -3.32 11.29 2.14
CA MET A 104 -4.62 11.19 1.46
C MET A 104 -4.49 10.52 0.09
N MET A 105 -3.47 10.88 -0.69
CA MET A 105 -3.20 10.24 -1.99
C MET A 105 -2.84 8.76 -1.81
N GLY A 106 -2.02 8.45 -0.81
CA GLY A 106 -1.69 7.08 -0.42
C GLY A 106 -2.92 6.28 0.00
N LEU A 107 -3.80 6.87 0.82
CA LEU A 107 -5.06 6.26 1.25
C LEU A 107 -6.00 6.03 0.06
N GLY A 108 -6.27 7.07 -0.74
CA GLY A 108 -7.18 7.01 -1.88
C GLY A 108 -6.72 6.00 -2.92
N GLY A 109 -5.43 5.95 -3.20
CA GLY A 109 -4.83 4.95 -4.09
C GLY A 109 -4.92 3.53 -3.53
N SER A 110 -4.66 3.35 -2.23
CA SER A 110 -4.76 2.05 -1.57
C SER A 110 -6.21 1.54 -1.56
N LEU A 111 -7.19 2.40 -1.25
CA LEU A 111 -8.61 2.06 -1.33
C LEU A 111 -9.03 1.75 -2.77
N ALA A 112 -8.56 2.51 -3.76
CA ALA A 112 -8.83 2.21 -5.16
C ALA A 112 -8.33 0.80 -5.54
N LEU A 113 -7.12 0.42 -5.13
CA LEU A 113 -6.60 -0.95 -5.34
C LEU A 113 -7.32 -2.02 -4.52
N LEU A 114 -7.82 -1.68 -3.32
CA LEU A 114 -8.63 -2.58 -2.51
C LEU A 114 -9.89 -3.00 -3.27
N PHE A 115 -10.60 -2.05 -3.87
CA PHE A 115 -11.85 -2.28 -4.61
C PHE A 115 -11.60 -2.84 -6.01
N MET A 116 -10.64 -2.28 -6.76
CA MET A 116 -10.33 -2.69 -8.14
C MET A 116 -9.56 -4.02 -8.20
N GLY A 117 -8.77 -4.35 -7.18
CA GLY A 117 -7.92 -5.53 -7.14
C GLY A 117 -6.62 -5.41 -7.97
N ALA A 118 -5.96 -6.54 -8.19
CA ALA A 118 -4.58 -6.61 -8.68
C ALA A 118 -4.36 -6.18 -10.15
N GLY A 119 -5.40 -6.28 -10.99
CA GLY A 119 -5.33 -6.16 -12.46
C GLY A 119 -4.54 -7.28 -13.17
N LYS A 120 -4.48 -7.19 -14.51
CA LYS A 120 -3.71 -8.10 -15.39
C LYS A 120 -2.23 -7.81 -15.25
N CYS A 121 -1.43 -8.86 -15.38
CA CYS A 121 0.01 -8.88 -15.02
C CYS A 121 0.29 -8.83 -13.52
N SER A 122 -0.66 -9.20 -12.67
CA SER A 122 -0.38 -9.58 -11.28
C SER A 122 0.02 -11.05 -11.19
N LEU A 123 0.92 -11.39 -10.26
CA LEU A 123 1.20 -12.78 -9.91
C LEU A 123 -0.06 -13.49 -9.36
N ASP A 124 -0.99 -12.73 -8.76
CA ASP A 124 -2.30 -13.21 -8.32
C ASP A 124 -3.12 -13.82 -9.47
N GLU A 125 -3.15 -13.16 -10.64
CA GLU A 125 -3.90 -13.65 -11.81
C GLU A 125 -3.23 -14.88 -12.44
N LYS A 126 -1.89 -14.88 -12.57
CA LYS A 126 -1.14 -16.06 -13.05
C LYS A 126 -1.33 -17.29 -12.14
N CYS A 127 -1.38 -17.09 -10.82
CA CYS A 127 -1.62 -18.16 -9.85
C CYS A 127 -3.04 -18.75 -9.99
N LYS A 128 -4.04 -17.88 -10.21
CA LYS A 128 -5.43 -18.27 -10.44
C LYS A 128 -5.60 -19.09 -11.72
N ASP A 129 -4.96 -18.66 -12.80
CA ASP A 129 -4.98 -19.37 -14.09
C ASP A 129 -4.29 -20.73 -14.01
N TRP A 130 -3.15 -20.81 -13.32
CA TRP A 130 -2.44 -22.08 -13.10
C TRP A 130 -3.31 -23.08 -12.31
N CYS A 131 -3.96 -22.61 -11.24
CA CYS A 131 -4.85 -23.45 -10.42
C CYS A 131 -6.06 -23.95 -11.23
N LYS A 132 -6.62 -23.10 -12.11
CA LYS A 132 -7.73 -23.48 -13.00
C LYS A 132 -7.31 -24.51 -14.04
N LYS A 133 -6.10 -24.40 -14.60
CA LYS A 133 -5.54 -25.33 -15.58
C LYS A 133 -5.22 -26.71 -15.00
N LYS A 134 -4.97 -26.82 -13.70
CA LYS A 134 -4.71 -28.09 -13.01
C LYS A 134 -5.98 -28.86 -12.63
N LYS A 135 -7.14 -28.22 -12.71
CA LYS A 135 -8.46 -28.78 -12.36
C LYS A 135 -9.26 -29.29 -13.57
N ASN A 136 -8.80 -28.98 -14.78
CA ASN A 136 -9.31 -29.49 -16.06
C ASN A 136 -8.29 -30.47 -16.65
#